data_AF-A0A954EIY4-F1
#
_entry.id   AF-A0A954EIY4-F1
#
_cell.length_a   1.000
_cell.length_b   1.000
_cell.length_c   1.000
_cell.angle_alpha   90.00
_cell.angle_beta   90.00
_cell.angle_gamma   90.00
#
_symmetry.space_group_name_H-M   'P 1'
#
loop_
_entity.id
_entity.type
_entity.pdbx_description
1 polymer ?
#
loop_
_entity_poly.entity_id
_entity_poly.type
_entity_poly.pdbx_seq_one_letter_code
_entity_poly.pdbx_strand_id
1 'polypeptide(L)'
;PHSIKSESLELTAGVHPIRVEYFEAAGEESLTLEVEGPNIRRQDISALVRPTPEAKPAADAEADAAKRFVFNQDLVELGRERFVSTGCANCHELKIGNDRLASTRTAPKAITSPSDQPSGCLAESLPAGVPDFALNDDQRQALQAVVSQSQPQELSAEQKISDVLLAFNCYGCHTRGGLGGPENVRNTLFVTTIPEMGDEGRIPPILDGIGDKLETSWLNHVLKNGGKDRPYMKTRMPQFAGSLGSLSDLLVSVDQKTTAEQTVLDEPTQRIKATGRELVGGKSLACIKCHTFGDIPATGIQAIDLLTMTRRIREDWFIRYLKDPVQYRPGTRMPNVFPQGVSADRTVYEGKPGPQ
;
A
#
# COMPACT_ATOMS: atom_id res chain seq x y z
N PRO A 1 -8.04 -25.75 11.84
CA PRO A 1 -9.24 -26.63 11.96
C PRO A 1 -10.47 -25.76 12.17
N HIS A 2 -11.50 -25.87 11.33
CA HIS A 2 -12.68 -25.00 11.44
C HIS A 2 -13.62 -25.53 12.53
N SER A 3 -13.89 -24.72 13.55
CA SER A 3 -14.96 -24.98 14.50
C SER A 3 -16.21 -24.24 14.05
N ILE A 4 -17.34 -24.94 14.03
CA ILE A 4 -18.63 -24.35 13.67
C ILE A 4 -19.50 -24.38 14.92
N LYS A 5 -19.98 -23.20 15.32
CA LYS A 5 -21.00 -23.03 16.36
C LYS A 5 -22.26 -22.47 15.70
N SER A 6 -23.42 -22.95 16.11
CA SER A 6 -24.71 -22.50 15.57
C SER A 6 -25.71 -22.38 16.71
N GLU A 7 -26.56 -21.37 16.63
CA GLU A 7 -27.62 -21.06 17.59
C GLU A 7 -28.85 -20.55 16.83
N SER A 8 -30.04 -20.75 17.39
CA SER A 8 -31.31 -20.29 16.80
C SER A 8 -31.94 -19.25 17.72
N LEU A 9 -32.32 -18.11 17.15
CA LEU A 9 -32.88 -16.97 17.86
C LEU A 9 -34.21 -16.56 17.22
N GLU A 10 -35.23 -16.33 18.04
CA GLU A 10 -36.51 -15.72 17.62
C GLU A 10 -36.33 -14.20 17.59
N LEU A 11 -36.34 -13.60 16.39
CA LEU A 11 -36.21 -12.15 16.20
C LEU A 11 -37.56 -11.55 15.82
N THR A 12 -37.94 -10.46 16.49
CA THR A 12 -39.12 -9.67 16.08
C THR A 12 -38.83 -8.91 14.77
N ALA A 13 -39.86 -8.41 14.09
CA ALA A 13 -39.65 -7.57 12.92
C ALA A 13 -38.94 -6.26 13.30
N GLY A 14 -37.76 -5.99 12.74
CA GLY A 14 -37.00 -4.77 13.03
C GLY A 14 -35.49 -4.92 12.85
N VAL A 15 -34.76 -3.86 13.19
CA VAL A 15 -33.29 -3.87 13.25
C VAL A 15 -32.87 -4.37 14.63
N HIS A 16 -32.01 -5.38 14.65
CA HIS A 16 -31.48 -5.96 15.88
C HIS A 16 -29.96 -5.73 15.97
N PRO A 17 -29.45 -5.33 17.15
CA PRO A 17 -28.01 -5.32 17.37
C PRO A 17 -27.48 -6.76 17.36
N ILE A 18 -26.42 -6.99 16.59
CA ILE A 18 -25.72 -8.27 16.56
C ILE A 18 -24.33 -8.04 17.15
N ARG A 19 -23.99 -8.82 18.18
CA ARG A 19 -22.64 -8.85 18.78
C ARG A 19 -22.08 -10.25 18.65
N VAL A 20 -20.91 -10.37 18.04
CA VAL A 20 -20.15 -11.63 18.01
C VAL A 20 -18.82 -11.38 18.69
N GLU A 21 -18.61 -12.07 19.79
CA GLU A 21 -17.35 -12.03 20.53
C GLU A 21 -16.45 -13.16 20.05
N TYR A 22 -15.24 -12.79 19.64
CA TYR A 22 -14.26 -13.69 19.08
C TYR A 22 -12.89 -13.31 19.62
N PHE A 23 -12.12 -14.32 20.00
CA PHE A 23 -10.79 -14.15 20.56
C PHE A 23 -9.84 -15.04 19.78
N GLU A 24 -8.81 -14.42 19.20
CA GLU A 24 -7.74 -15.08 18.48
C GLU A 24 -6.49 -15.11 19.38
N ALA A 25 -6.07 -16.30 19.78
CA ALA A 25 -5.01 -16.44 20.78
C ALA A 25 -3.59 -16.29 20.23
N ALA A 26 -3.34 -16.69 18.97
CA ALA A 26 -1.98 -16.80 18.41
C ALA A 26 -1.83 -16.33 16.95
N GLY A 27 -2.89 -15.82 16.30
CA GLY A 27 -2.87 -15.40 14.89
C GLY A 27 -3.39 -16.48 13.91
N GLU A 28 -3.75 -16.04 12.71
CA GLU A 28 -4.25 -16.84 11.56
C GLU A 28 -5.63 -17.50 11.74
N GLU A 29 -6.38 -17.14 12.77
CA GLU A 29 -7.74 -17.63 12.97
C GLU A 29 -8.72 -16.67 12.28
N SER A 30 -9.77 -17.20 11.63
CA SER A 30 -10.78 -16.39 10.92
C SER A 30 -12.18 -16.67 11.46
N LEU A 31 -12.96 -15.59 11.63
CA LEU A 31 -14.37 -15.65 12.00
C LEU A 31 -15.23 -15.44 10.74
N THR A 32 -16.15 -16.37 10.47
CA THR A 32 -17.20 -16.21 9.47
C THR A 32 -18.55 -16.31 10.18
N LEU A 33 -19.46 -15.37 9.91
CA LEU A 33 -20.80 -15.35 10.48
C LEU A 33 -21.83 -15.49 9.36
N GLU A 34 -22.59 -16.58 9.41
CA GLU A 34 -23.65 -16.88 8.45
C GLU A 34 -25.02 -16.85 9.15
N VAL A 35 -26.06 -16.51 8.41
CA VAL A 35 -27.44 -16.50 8.90
C VAL A 35 -28.36 -17.25 7.94
N GLU A 36 -29.32 -17.98 8.51
CA GLU A 36 -30.39 -18.68 7.81
C GLU A 36 -31.72 -18.44 8.53
N GLY A 37 -32.83 -18.38 7.80
CA GLY A 37 -34.15 -18.15 8.39
C GLY A 37 -35.30 -18.48 7.42
N PRO A 38 -36.57 -18.28 7.84
CA PRO A 38 -37.75 -18.73 7.09
C PRO A 38 -37.83 -18.28 5.63
N ASN A 39 -37.22 -17.14 5.28
CA ASN A 39 -37.12 -16.62 3.91
C ASN A 39 -35.70 -16.16 3.55
N ILE A 40 -34.70 -16.63 4.30
CA ILE A 40 -33.29 -16.22 4.13
C ILE A 40 -32.49 -17.51 3.96
N ARG A 41 -32.00 -17.76 2.74
CA ARG A 41 -31.05 -18.86 2.52
C ARG A 41 -29.78 -18.59 3.33
N ARG A 42 -29.16 -19.66 3.84
CA ARG A 42 -27.86 -19.60 4.49
C ARG A 42 -26.89 -18.78 3.63
N GLN A 43 -26.40 -17.69 4.20
CA GLN A 43 -25.50 -16.76 3.52
C GLN A 43 -24.67 -16.01 4.56
N ASP A 44 -23.57 -15.42 4.10
CA ASP A 44 -22.77 -14.49 4.90
C ASP A 44 -23.63 -13.30 5.34
N ILE A 45 -23.59 -12.99 6.62
CA ILE A 45 -24.45 -11.96 7.23
C ILE A 45 -24.06 -10.53 6.82
N SER A 46 -22.86 -10.31 6.25
CA SER A 46 -22.35 -8.99 5.86
C SER A 46 -23.27 -8.25 4.90
N ALA A 47 -24.05 -8.97 4.09
CA ALA A 47 -25.07 -8.39 3.21
C ALA A 47 -26.30 -7.82 3.95
N LEU A 48 -26.48 -8.19 5.22
CA LEU A 48 -27.67 -7.90 6.03
C LEU A 48 -27.36 -6.99 7.24
N VAL A 49 -26.10 -6.82 7.62
CA VAL A 49 -25.69 -5.94 8.73
C VAL A 49 -25.46 -4.51 8.24
N ARG A 50 -25.78 -3.54 9.10
CA ARG A 50 -25.48 -2.12 8.89
C ARG A 50 -24.67 -1.57 10.07
N PRO A 51 -23.78 -0.59 9.85
CA PRO A 51 -22.98 -0.01 10.92
C PRO A 51 -23.80 0.82 11.92
N THR A 52 -25.00 1.29 11.55
CA THR A 52 -25.90 2.01 12.45
C THR A 52 -27.37 1.55 12.32
N PRO A 53 -28.18 1.65 13.40
CA PRO A 53 -29.59 1.24 13.39
C PRO A 53 -30.49 2.10 12.51
N GLU A 54 -30.08 3.34 12.22
CA GLU A 54 -30.92 4.37 11.58
C GLU A 54 -30.71 4.50 10.06
N ALA A 55 -29.77 3.74 9.49
CA ALA A 55 -29.46 3.86 8.07
C ALA A 55 -30.68 3.48 7.21
N LYS A 56 -31.35 4.46 6.61
CA LYS A 56 -32.31 4.23 5.52
C LYS A 56 -31.54 3.69 4.30
N PRO A 57 -32.16 2.86 3.44
CA PRO A 57 -31.62 2.61 2.11
C PRO A 57 -31.29 3.96 1.48
N ALA A 58 -30.10 4.11 0.90
CA ALA A 58 -29.82 5.27 0.08
C ALA A 58 -30.90 5.32 -1.01
N ALA A 59 -31.82 6.27 -0.89
CA ALA A 59 -32.74 6.57 -1.97
C ALA A 59 -31.87 7.02 -3.15
N ASP A 60 -31.97 6.26 -4.23
CA ASP A 60 -31.55 6.56 -5.60
C ASP A 60 -30.22 7.30 -5.76
N ALA A 61 -29.20 6.58 -6.22
CA ALA A 61 -27.92 7.15 -6.66
C ALA A 61 -28.08 8.27 -7.73
N GLU A 62 -29.23 8.35 -8.40
CA GLU A 62 -29.57 9.43 -9.34
C GLU A 62 -29.91 10.76 -8.65
N ALA A 63 -30.42 10.74 -7.40
CA ALA A 63 -30.75 11.96 -6.65
C ALA A 63 -29.51 12.69 -6.10
N ASP A 64 -28.39 11.98 -5.91
CA ASP A 64 -27.16 12.54 -5.35
C ASP A 64 -26.28 13.24 -6.39
N ALA A 65 -26.51 12.99 -7.69
CA ALA A 65 -25.86 13.72 -8.78
C ALA A 65 -26.20 15.23 -8.78
N ALA A 66 -27.32 15.62 -8.15
CA ALA A 66 -27.75 17.01 -8.01
C ALA A 66 -27.08 17.75 -6.83
N LYS A 67 -26.38 17.06 -5.92
CA LYS A 67 -25.62 17.68 -4.82
C LYS A 67 -24.14 17.84 -5.16
N ARG A 68 -23.84 18.35 -6.35
CA ARG A 68 -22.48 18.81 -6.64
C ARG A 68 -22.11 19.92 -5.64
N PHE A 69 -20.90 19.86 -5.11
CA PHE A 69 -20.36 20.92 -4.25
C PHE A 69 -20.51 22.28 -4.95
N VAL A 70 -21.34 23.15 -4.39
CA VAL A 70 -21.44 24.55 -4.81
C VAL A 70 -20.52 25.33 -3.89
N PHE A 71 -19.47 25.92 -4.46
CA PHE A 71 -18.56 26.76 -3.70
C PHE A 71 -19.33 27.94 -3.09
N ASN A 72 -19.26 28.07 -1.78
CA ASN A 72 -19.81 29.20 -1.04
C ASN A 72 -18.65 29.89 -0.31
N GLN A 73 -18.35 31.12 -0.73
CA GLN A 73 -17.26 31.92 -0.17
C GLN A 73 -17.46 32.23 1.32
N ASP A 74 -18.71 32.37 1.77
CA ASP A 74 -19.03 32.70 3.16
C ASP A 74 -18.72 31.54 4.12
N LEU A 75 -18.61 30.32 3.61
CA LEU A 75 -18.26 29.13 4.40
C LEU A 75 -16.75 28.89 4.49
N VAL A 76 -15.92 29.67 3.80
CA VAL A 76 -14.46 29.45 3.77
C VAL A 76 -13.84 29.59 5.15
N GLU A 77 -14.24 30.62 5.92
CA GLU A 77 -13.68 30.84 7.25
C GLU A 77 -14.13 29.74 8.23
N LEU A 78 -15.42 29.37 8.21
CA LEU A 78 -15.93 28.26 9.01
C LEU A 78 -15.21 26.94 8.64
N GLY A 79 -14.99 26.69 7.35
CA GLY A 79 -14.23 25.54 6.88
C GLY A 79 -12.80 25.52 7.43
N ARG A 80 -12.12 26.67 7.47
CA ARG A 80 -10.79 26.83 8.05
C ARG A 80 -10.78 26.54 9.55
N GLU A 81 -11.73 27.09 10.30
CA GLU A 81 -11.90 26.81 11.72
C GLU A 81 -12.13 25.32 11.98
N ARG A 82 -12.97 24.66 11.18
CA ARG A 82 -13.24 23.22 11.29
C ARG A 82 -12.04 22.36 10.93
N PHE A 83 -11.27 22.73 9.89
CA PHE A 83 -10.06 22.03 9.48
C PHE A 83 -9.02 21.97 10.61
N VAL A 84 -8.89 23.06 11.36
CA VAL A 84 -7.96 23.18 12.49
C VAL A 84 -8.51 22.50 13.76
N SER A 85 -9.78 22.76 14.12
CA SER A 85 -10.37 22.27 15.37
C SER A 85 -10.72 20.78 15.37
N THR A 86 -10.98 20.20 14.20
CA THR A 86 -11.25 18.75 14.07
C THR A 86 -9.95 17.94 14.06
N GLY A 87 -8.81 18.60 13.84
CA GLY A 87 -7.50 17.94 13.79
C GLY A 87 -7.06 17.51 12.39
N CYS A 88 -7.75 17.92 11.32
CA CYS A 88 -7.34 17.60 9.95
C CYS A 88 -5.92 18.10 9.65
N ALA A 89 -5.56 19.28 10.18
CA ALA A 89 -4.25 19.89 10.07
C ALA A 89 -3.10 19.09 10.73
N ASN A 90 -3.40 18.08 11.55
CA ASN A 90 -2.39 17.18 12.11
C ASN A 90 -1.73 16.31 11.03
N CYS A 91 -2.48 15.94 9.98
CA CYS A 91 -2.00 15.05 8.92
C CYS A 91 -1.99 15.71 7.53
N HIS A 92 -2.92 16.64 7.28
CA HIS A 92 -3.03 17.34 5.99
C HIS A 92 -2.43 18.74 6.10
N GLU A 93 -1.42 19.02 5.26
CA GLU A 93 -0.86 20.37 5.16
C GLU A 93 -1.81 21.28 4.36
N LEU A 94 -2.15 22.44 4.93
CA LEU A 94 -2.82 23.53 4.24
C LEU A 94 -2.10 24.84 4.58
N LYS A 95 -1.72 25.60 3.54
CA LYS A 95 -1.04 26.89 3.68
C LYS A 95 -1.94 28.05 3.25
N ILE A 96 -1.84 29.16 3.96
CA ILE A 96 -2.44 30.44 3.57
C ILE A 96 -1.28 31.42 3.43
N GLY A 97 -1.01 31.83 2.19
CA GLY A 97 0.28 32.46 1.88
C GLY A 97 1.42 31.48 2.18
N ASN A 98 2.35 31.88 3.06
CA ASN A 98 3.47 31.03 3.49
C ASN A 98 3.21 30.31 4.83
N ASP A 99 2.12 30.63 5.53
CA ASP A 99 1.87 30.11 6.87
C ASP A 99 1.08 28.81 6.81
N ARG A 100 1.61 27.77 7.48
CA ARG A 100 0.91 26.50 7.67
C ARG A 100 -0.14 26.66 8.76
N LEU A 101 -1.36 26.23 8.46
CA LEU A 101 -2.41 26.08 9.47
C LEU A 101 -2.03 24.97 10.46
N ALA A 102 -1.88 25.32 11.73
CA ALA A 102 -1.64 24.38 12.82
C ALA A 102 -2.97 23.90 13.40
N SER A 103 -3.07 22.61 13.70
CA SER A 103 -4.21 22.04 14.43
C SER A 103 -4.29 22.61 15.85
N THR A 104 -5.49 22.89 16.34
CA THR A 104 -5.74 23.19 17.76
C THR A 104 -6.10 21.94 18.55
N ARG A 105 -6.41 20.83 17.86
CA ARG A 105 -6.63 19.53 18.48
C ARG A 105 -5.29 18.87 18.78
N THR A 106 -4.92 18.87 20.05
CA THR A 106 -3.75 18.16 20.56
C THR A 106 -4.09 16.69 20.80
N ALA A 107 -3.10 15.82 20.60
CA ALA A 107 -3.22 14.44 21.05
C ALA A 107 -3.27 14.45 22.59
N PRO A 108 -4.19 13.68 23.22
CA PRO A 108 -4.12 13.46 24.66
C PRO A 108 -2.78 12.80 25.01
N LYS A 109 -2.28 13.02 26.22
CA LYS A 109 -1.09 12.32 26.70
C LYS A 109 -1.33 10.82 26.57
N ALA A 110 -0.35 10.10 26.02
CA ALA A 110 -0.38 8.64 26.01
C ALA A 110 -0.59 8.14 27.45
N ILE A 111 -1.33 7.04 27.60
CA ILE A 111 -1.46 6.38 28.90
C ILE A 111 -0.11 5.71 29.18
N THR A 112 0.78 6.42 29.87
CA THR A 112 2.16 5.99 30.14
C THR A 112 2.32 5.28 31.48
N SER A 113 1.23 5.09 32.24
CA SER A 113 1.28 4.43 33.53
C SER A 113 -0.07 3.75 33.84
N PRO A 114 -0.04 2.59 34.50
CA PRO A 114 -1.25 2.03 35.10
C PRO A 114 -1.87 3.08 36.02
N SER A 115 -3.17 3.32 35.87
CA SER A 115 -3.95 3.95 36.92
C SER A 115 -4.75 2.85 37.61
N ASP A 116 -4.84 2.90 38.94
CA ASP A 116 -5.74 2.04 39.71
C ASP A 116 -7.22 2.24 39.31
N GLN A 117 -7.52 3.31 38.56
CA GLN A 117 -8.81 3.56 37.93
C GLN A 117 -8.68 3.63 36.41
N PRO A 118 -9.22 2.65 35.68
CA PRO A 118 -9.27 2.69 34.22
C PRO A 118 -9.97 3.96 33.73
N SER A 119 -9.37 4.64 32.75
CA SER A 119 -9.87 5.90 32.21
C SER A 119 -9.97 5.86 30.69
N GLY A 120 -10.62 6.87 30.10
CA GLY A 120 -10.88 6.89 28.66
C GLY A 120 -11.74 5.70 28.24
N CYS A 121 -11.40 5.08 27.10
CA CYS A 121 -12.17 3.97 26.55
C CYS A 121 -12.06 2.67 27.39
N LEU A 122 -11.20 2.62 28.40
CA LEU A 122 -11.03 1.46 29.29
C LEU A 122 -11.86 1.57 30.58
N ALA A 123 -12.55 2.69 30.81
CA ALA A 123 -13.39 2.88 31.98
C ALA A 123 -14.62 1.95 31.96
N GLU A 124 -15.08 1.52 33.14
CA GLU A 124 -16.34 0.76 33.26
C GLU A 124 -17.55 1.61 32.85
N SER A 125 -17.55 2.89 33.23
CA SER A 125 -18.54 3.89 32.84
C SER A 125 -17.88 4.96 31.99
N LEU A 126 -18.29 5.08 30.73
CA LEU A 126 -17.69 5.99 29.76
C LEU A 126 -18.21 7.43 29.93
N PRO A 127 -17.34 8.43 30.15
CA PRO A 127 -17.73 9.83 30.11
C PRO A 127 -18.14 10.28 28.70
N ALA A 128 -18.97 11.32 28.63
CA ALA A 128 -19.33 11.93 27.34
C ALA A 128 -18.09 12.41 26.57
N GLY A 129 -18.03 12.10 25.26
CA GLY A 129 -16.93 12.50 24.38
C GLY A 129 -15.75 11.52 24.31
N VAL A 130 -15.82 10.40 25.04
CA VAL A 130 -14.88 9.27 24.91
C VAL A 130 -15.43 8.27 23.89
N PRO A 131 -14.61 7.74 22.96
CA PRO A 131 -15.03 6.66 22.07
C PRO A 131 -15.48 5.42 22.85
N ASP A 132 -16.69 4.94 22.55
CA ASP A 132 -17.22 3.68 23.06
C ASP A 132 -16.95 2.57 22.04
N PHE A 133 -16.00 1.69 22.35
CA PHE A 133 -15.67 0.51 21.55
C PHE A 133 -16.45 -0.74 21.98
N ALA A 134 -17.37 -0.60 22.95
CA ALA A 134 -18.19 -1.68 23.50
C ALA A 134 -17.36 -2.86 24.06
N LEU A 135 -16.20 -2.56 24.64
CA LEU A 135 -15.27 -3.56 25.20
C LEU A 135 -15.92 -4.32 26.36
N ASN A 136 -15.80 -5.65 26.36
CA ASN A 136 -16.21 -6.47 27.50
C ASN A 136 -15.15 -6.45 28.62
N ASP A 137 -15.45 -7.07 29.76
CA ASP A 137 -14.58 -7.06 30.94
C ASP A 137 -13.22 -7.69 30.67
N ASP A 138 -13.19 -8.83 29.98
CA ASP A 138 -11.95 -9.54 29.64
C ASP A 138 -11.05 -8.71 28.72
N GLN A 139 -11.63 -8.06 27.70
CA GLN A 139 -10.93 -7.16 26.79
C GLN A 139 -10.38 -5.93 27.52
N ARG A 140 -11.17 -5.34 28.43
CA ARG A 140 -10.71 -4.22 29.27
C ARG A 140 -9.52 -4.63 30.13
N GLN A 141 -9.59 -5.77 30.80
CA GLN A 141 -8.49 -6.28 31.63
C GLN A 141 -7.23 -6.58 30.80
N ALA A 142 -7.38 -7.21 29.64
CA ALA A 142 -6.26 -7.49 28.75
C ALA A 142 -5.57 -6.21 28.25
N LEU A 143 -6.34 -5.22 27.81
CA LEU A 143 -5.80 -3.93 27.35
C LEU A 143 -5.13 -3.15 28.49
N GLN A 144 -5.71 -3.16 29.69
CA GLN A 144 -5.10 -2.55 30.87
C GLN A 144 -3.77 -3.22 31.22
N ALA A 145 -3.67 -4.54 31.13
CA ALA A 145 -2.42 -5.27 31.36
C ALA A 145 -1.34 -4.88 30.34
N VAL A 146 -1.69 -4.76 29.06
CA VAL A 146 -0.75 -4.32 28.00
C VAL A 146 -0.27 -2.90 28.26
N VAL A 147 -1.17 -1.96 28.56
CA VAL A 147 -0.82 -0.57 28.85
C VAL A 147 0.08 -0.47 30.09
N SER A 148 -0.17 -1.29 31.10
CA SER A 148 0.60 -1.34 32.35
C SER A 148 2.04 -1.85 32.15
N GLN A 149 2.26 -2.70 31.16
CA GLN A 149 3.57 -3.27 30.83
C GLN A 149 4.28 -2.53 29.69
N SER A 150 3.56 -1.65 28.99
CA SER A 150 4.09 -0.88 27.88
C SER A 150 5.15 0.12 28.37
N GLN A 151 6.40 -0.17 28.06
CA GLN A 151 7.47 0.81 28.13
C GLN A 151 7.58 1.54 26.79
N PRO A 152 7.85 2.85 26.77
CA PRO A 152 8.15 3.55 25.54
C PRO A 152 9.39 2.92 24.88
N GLN A 153 9.17 2.06 23.89
CA GLN A 153 10.24 1.50 23.09
C GLN A 153 10.37 2.34 21.81
N GLU A 154 11.59 2.73 21.48
CA GLU A 154 11.82 3.34 20.18
C GLU A 154 11.60 2.30 19.08
N LEU A 155 10.69 2.61 18.16
CA LEU A 155 10.39 1.76 17.03
C LEU A 155 11.62 1.62 16.12
N SER A 156 11.86 0.39 15.64
CA SER A 156 12.87 0.13 14.61
C SER A 156 12.52 0.85 13.30
N ALA A 157 13.47 0.97 12.38
CA ALA A 157 13.21 1.57 11.08
C ALA A 157 12.13 0.79 10.30
N GLU A 158 12.13 -0.54 10.40
CA GLU A 158 11.14 -1.43 9.80
C GLU A 158 9.74 -1.21 10.39
N GLN A 159 9.64 -1.08 11.72
CA GLN A 159 8.38 -0.79 12.40
C GLN A 159 7.85 0.59 12.00
N LYS A 160 8.71 1.61 11.97
CA LYS A 160 8.35 2.97 11.49
C LYS A 160 7.84 2.95 10.05
N ILE A 161 8.45 2.15 9.16
CA ILE A 161 7.96 1.96 7.79
C ILE A 161 6.56 1.31 7.80
N SER A 162 6.41 0.20 8.53
CA SER A 162 5.14 -0.53 8.63
C SER A 162 4.00 0.37 9.12
N ASP A 163 4.25 1.19 10.14
CA ASP A 163 3.27 2.13 10.69
C ASP A 163 2.80 3.14 9.64
N VAL A 164 3.72 3.71 8.85
CA VAL A 164 3.37 4.64 7.78
C VAL A 164 2.59 3.93 6.68
N LEU A 165 3.01 2.74 6.25
CA LEU A 165 2.31 1.97 5.21
C LEU A 165 0.89 1.58 5.65
N LEU A 166 0.70 1.27 6.93
CA LEU A 166 -0.62 0.99 7.51
C LEU A 166 -1.47 2.26 7.61
N ALA A 167 -0.93 3.33 8.20
CA ALA A 167 -1.64 4.59 8.41
C ALA A 167 -2.14 5.23 7.10
N PHE A 168 -1.37 5.09 6.01
CA PHE A 168 -1.73 5.60 4.69
C PHE A 168 -2.36 4.54 3.77
N ASN A 169 -2.75 3.39 4.33
CA ASN A 169 -3.43 2.29 3.64
C ASN A 169 -2.70 1.79 2.38
N CYS A 170 -1.37 1.82 2.38
CA CYS A 170 -0.56 1.28 1.30
C CYS A 170 -0.78 -0.23 1.14
N TYR A 171 -0.98 -0.93 2.26
CA TYR A 171 -1.25 -2.37 2.30
C TYR A 171 -2.56 -2.79 1.64
N GLY A 172 -3.52 -1.88 1.42
CA GLY A 172 -4.73 -2.20 0.65
C GLY A 172 -4.47 -2.50 -0.84
N CYS A 173 -3.29 -2.15 -1.35
CA CYS A 173 -2.90 -2.31 -2.75
C CYS A 173 -1.55 -3.02 -2.93
N HIS A 174 -0.61 -2.73 -2.05
CA HIS A 174 0.77 -3.19 -2.12
C HIS A 174 1.07 -4.22 -1.06
N THR A 175 2.06 -5.09 -1.32
CA THR A 175 2.62 -5.97 -0.29
C THR A 175 4.00 -5.50 0.16
N ARG A 176 4.38 -5.77 1.41
CA ARG A 176 5.77 -5.65 1.91
C ARG A 176 5.97 -6.61 3.08
N GLY A 177 7.04 -7.40 3.06
CA GLY A 177 7.34 -8.37 4.12
C GLY A 177 6.23 -9.42 4.29
N GLY A 178 5.53 -9.76 3.21
CA GLY A 178 4.36 -10.66 3.25
C GLY A 178 3.05 -10.02 3.74
N LEU A 179 3.06 -8.76 4.17
CA LEU A 179 1.87 -8.06 4.63
C LEU A 179 1.19 -7.28 3.51
N GLY A 180 -0.15 -7.27 3.51
CA GLY A 180 -1.00 -6.50 2.61
C GLY A 180 -1.31 -7.18 1.27
N GLY A 181 -1.63 -6.36 0.28
CA GLY A 181 -2.10 -6.77 -1.04
C GLY A 181 -3.63 -6.73 -1.16
N PRO A 182 -4.16 -6.75 -2.39
CA PRO A 182 -5.61 -6.68 -2.60
C PRO A 182 -6.36 -7.89 -2.03
N GLU A 183 -7.30 -7.62 -1.12
CA GLU A 183 -8.28 -8.58 -0.62
C GLU A 183 -9.02 -9.27 -1.79
N ASN A 184 -9.37 -10.55 -1.65
CA ASN A 184 -10.02 -11.34 -2.70
C ASN A 184 -11.23 -10.64 -3.35
N VAL A 185 -12.08 -9.98 -2.54
CA VAL A 185 -13.26 -9.26 -3.04
C VAL A 185 -12.89 -8.02 -3.87
N ARG A 186 -11.84 -7.29 -3.47
CA ARG A 186 -11.36 -6.10 -4.19
C ARG A 186 -10.43 -6.44 -5.35
N ASN A 187 -9.80 -7.61 -5.33
CA ASN A 187 -8.83 -8.07 -6.30
C ASN A 187 -9.40 -8.03 -7.75
N THR A 188 -10.70 -8.29 -7.90
CA THR A 188 -11.43 -8.21 -9.17
C THR A 188 -11.49 -6.80 -9.77
N LEU A 189 -11.34 -5.76 -8.94
CA LEU A 189 -11.34 -4.35 -9.36
C LEU A 189 -9.97 -3.92 -9.93
N PHE A 190 -8.92 -4.70 -9.68
CA PHE A 190 -7.58 -4.46 -10.22
C PHE A 190 -7.50 -5.00 -11.64
N VAL A 191 -7.63 -4.09 -12.60
CA VAL A 191 -7.70 -4.41 -14.03
C VAL A 191 -6.58 -3.72 -14.82
N THR A 192 -6.29 -4.29 -15.99
CA THR A 192 -5.21 -3.88 -16.88
C THR A 192 -5.70 -3.73 -18.32
N THR A 193 -4.97 -2.99 -19.14
CA THR A 193 -5.18 -2.97 -20.60
C THR A 193 -4.43 -4.10 -21.31
N ILE A 194 -3.63 -4.90 -20.61
CA ILE A 194 -2.84 -6.01 -21.17
C ILE A 194 -3.08 -7.27 -20.32
N PRO A 195 -4.22 -7.97 -20.51
CA PRO A 195 -4.58 -9.14 -19.70
C PRO A 195 -3.52 -10.25 -19.70
N GLU A 196 -2.75 -10.37 -20.79
CA GLU A 196 -1.69 -11.37 -20.96
C GLU A 196 -0.58 -11.22 -19.92
N MET A 197 -0.40 -10.05 -19.32
CA MET A 197 0.55 -9.83 -18.23
C MET A 197 0.08 -10.46 -16.90
N GLY A 198 -1.20 -10.79 -16.76
CA GLY A 198 -1.77 -11.33 -15.52
C GLY A 198 -1.60 -10.36 -14.35
N ASP A 199 -1.26 -10.90 -13.18
CA ASP A 199 -1.10 -10.13 -11.94
C ASP A 199 -0.05 -9.02 -12.06
N GLU A 200 1.02 -9.26 -12.82
CA GLU A 200 2.06 -8.25 -13.08
C GLU A 200 1.54 -7.00 -13.79
N GLY A 201 0.47 -7.14 -14.58
CA GLY A 201 -0.11 -6.06 -15.37
C GLY A 201 -1.21 -5.30 -14.64
N ARG A 202 -1.78 -5.87 -13.57
CA ARG A 202 -2.99 -5.35 -12.92
C ARG A 202 -2.81 -5.03 -11.43
N ILE A 203 -1.94 -5.75 -10.72
CA ILE A 203 -1.69 -5.56 -9.29
C ILE A 203 -0.50 -4.60 -9.12
N PRO A 204 -0.61 -3.56 -8.27
CA PRO A 204 0.50 -2.67 -7.96
C PRO A 204 1.74 -3.45 -7.49
N PRO A 205 2.96 -2.95 -7.76
CA PRO A 205 4.18 -3.68 -7.44
C PRO A 205 4.32 -3.91 -5.93
N ILE A 206 4.95 -5.00 -5.55
CA ILE A 206 5.42 -5.22 -4.18
C ILE A 206 6.41 -4.11 -3.79
N LEU A 207 6.46 -3.78 -2.51
CA LEU A 207 7.32 -2.75 -1.95
C LEU A 207 8.58 -3.32 -1.30
N ASP A 208 8.83 -4.62 -1.42
CA ASP A 208 10.07 -5.24 -0.93
C ASP A 208 11.28 -4.71 -1.71
N GLY A 209 12.31 -4.26 -0.98
CA GLY A 209 13.56 -3.78 -1.58
C GLY A 209 13.42 -2.53 -2.45
N ILE A 210 12.33 -1.77 -2.36
CA ILE A 210 12.16 -0.56 -3.19
C ILE A 210 13.15 0.54 -2.84
N GLY A 211 13.60 0.60 -1.58
CA GLY A 211 14.64 1.50 -1.13
C GLY A 211 16.03 1.11 -1.65
N ASP A 212 16.21 -0.12 -2.14
CA ASP A 212 17.39 -0.58 -2.90
C ASP A 212 17.25 -0.25 -4.39
N LYS A 213 16.06 -0.55 -4.92
CA LYS A 213 15.74 -0.46 -6.35
C LYS A 213 15.67 0.94 -6.91
N LEU A 214 14.94 1.83 -6.23
CA LEU A 214 14.52 3.11 -6.81
C LEU A 214 15.42 4.24 -6.34
N GLU A 215 15.80 5.12 -7.26
CA GLU A 215 16.48 6.37 -6.91
C GLU A 215 15.68 7.13 -5.84
N THR A 216 16.35 7.73 -4.86
CA THR A 216 15.68 8.43 -3.75
C THR A 216 14.82 9.58 -4.28
N SER A 217 15.29 10.28 -5.31
CA SER A 217 14.53 11.31 -6.03
C SER A 217 13.26 10.74 -6.68
N TRP A 218 13.33 9.52 -7.22
CA TRP A 218 12.20 8.83 -7.83
C TRP A 218 11.18 8.36 -6.80
N LEU A 219 11.63 7.80 -5.66
CA LEU A 219 10.76 7.46 -4.52
C LEU A 219 9.96 8.68 -4.09
N ASN A 220 10.64 9.80 -3.86
CA ASN A 220 10.01 11.07 -3.49
C ASN A 220 9.03 11.56 -4.56
N HIS A 221 9.38 11.43 -5.84
CA HIS A 221 8.49 11.80 -6.94
C HIS A 221 7.20 10.97 -6.94
N VAL A 222 7.29 9.65 -6.84
CA VAL A 222 6.14 8.74 -6.88
C VAL A 222 5.26 8.89 -5.64
N LEU A 223 5.86 9.02 -4.45
CA LEU A 223 5.13 9.24 -3.20
C LEU A 223 4.39 10.59 -3.22
N LYS A 224 5.00 11.63 -3.79
CA LYS A 224 4.39 12.97 -3.87
C LYS A 224 3.30 13.05 -4.94
N ASN A 225 3.56 12.53 -6.14
CA ASN A 225 2.74 12.79 -7.34
C ASN A 225 1.93 11.57 -7.81
N GLY A 226 2.06 10.43 -7.12
CA GLY A 226 1.50 9.15 -7.54
C GLY A 226 2.32 8.48 -8.65
N GLY A 227 2.10 7.19 -8.86
CA GLY A 227 2.74 6.39 -9.92
C GLY A 227 1.92 6.33 -11.20
N LYS A 228 2.55 6.63 -12.36
CA LYS A 228 1.93 6.52 -13.70
C LYS A 228 2.80 5.78 -14.74
N ASP A 229 3.97 5.26 -14.35
CA ASP A 229 4.93 4.66 -15.28
C ASP A 229 4.49 3.32 -15.88
N ARG A 230 3.38 2.78 -15.38
CA ARG A 230 2.74 1.56 -15.87
C ARG A 230 1.42 1.94 -16.51
N PRO A 231 1.43 2.48 -17.75
CA PRO A 231 0.22 3.00 -18.39
C PRO A 231 -0.86 1.93 -18.58
N TYR A 232 -0.46 0.66 -18.60
CA TYR A 232 -1.34 -0.50 -18.70
C TYR A 232 -2.13 -0.82 -17.42
N MET A 233 -1.69 -0.39 -16.23
CA MET A 233 -2.45 -0.56 -15.00
C MET A 233 -3.57 0.48 -14.94
N LYS A 234 -4.82 0.09 -14.66
CA LYS A 234 -5.92 1.06 -14.45
C LYS A 234 -5.96 1.58 -13.02
N THR A 235 -5.48 0.80 -12.05
CA THR A 235 -5.31 1.25 -10.67
C THR A 235 -4.38 2.47 -10.61
N ARG A 236 -4.72 3.44 -9.76
CA ARG A 236 -3.95 4.67 -9.56
C ARG A 236 -3.44 4.72 -8.14
N MET A 237 -2.14 4.98 -7.99
CA MET A 237 -1.56 5.25 -6.68
C MET A 237 -1.96 6.66 -6.23
N PRO A 238 -2.44 6.85 -4.98
CA PRO A 238 -2.77 8.17 -4.46
C PRO A 238 -1.55 9.11 -4.42
N GLN A 239 -1.84 10.41 -4.40
CA GLN A 239 -0.83 11.45 -4.19
C GLN A 239 -0.81 11.82 -2.71
N PHE A 240 0.36 11.80 -2.08
CA PHE A 240 0.47 12.05 -0.64
C PHE A 240 1.07 13.41 -0.27
N ALA A 241 1.40 14.26 -1.26
CA ALA A 241 1.74 15.69 -1.11
C ALA A 241 2.75 16.08 0.00
N GLY A 242 3.56 15.14 0.53
CA GLY A 242 4.51 15.37 1.61
C GLY A 242 4.08 14.89 3.01
N SER A 243 2.89 14.31 3.16
CA SER A 243 2.36 13.80 4.44
C SER A 243 3.07 12.54 4.97
N LEU A 244 4.04 11.98 4.25
CA LEU A 244 4.68 10.70 4.57
C LEU A 244 5.97 10.82 5.40
N GLY A 245 6.32 12.03 5.85
CA GLY A 245 7.50 12.27 6.67
C GLY A 245 8.79 11.77 6.01
N SER A 246 9.59 11.01 6.76
CA SER A 246 10.88 10.45 6.34
C SER A 246 10.78 9.04 5.74
N LEU A 247 9.61 8.63 5.23
CA LEU A 247 9.41 7.27 4.70
C LEU A 247 10.44 6.89 3.62
N SER A 248 10.78 7.80 2.71
CA SER A 248 11.79 7.55 1.66
C SER A 248 13.14 7.18 2.26
N ASP A 249 13.56 7.92 3.30
CA ASP A 249 14.87 7.78 3.90
C ASP A 249 14.94 6.50 4.72
N LEU A 250 13.85 6.18 5.44
CA LEU A 250 13.71 4.91 6.14
C LEU A 250 13.78 3.72 5.18
N LEU A 251 13.01 3.76 4.08
CA LEU A 251 13.05 2.70 3.05
C LEU A 251 14.46 2.49 2.51
N VAL A 252 15.17 3.57 2.18
CA VAL A 252 16.56 3.48 1.70
C VAL A 252 17.47 2.91 2.77
N SER A 253 17.37 3.37 4.03
CA SER A 253 18.22 2.88 5.13
C SER A 253 18.06 1.38 5.41
N VAL A 254 16.86 0.84 5.20
CA VAL A 254 16.54 -0.57 5.45
C VAL A 254 16.86 -1.45 4.24
N ASP A 255 16.55 -0.97 3.03
CA ASP A 255 16.60 -1.82 1.83
C ASP A 255 17.95 -1.77 1.11
N GLN A 256 18.67 -0.65 1.14
CA GLN A 256 19.75 -0.38 0.20
C GLN A 256 20.94 -1.34 0.31
N LYS A 257 21.36 -1.85 -0.85
CA LYS A 257 22.53 -2.72 -1.02
C LYS A 257 23.44 -2.12 -2.09
N THR A 258 24.57 -1.56 -1.69
CA THR A 258 25.50 -0.86 -2.60
C THR A 258 26.50 -1.78 -3.31
N THR A 259 26.55 -3.06 -2.94
CA THR A 259 27.53 -4.00 -3.50
C THR A 259 27.05 -4.52 -4.85
N ALA A 260 27.65 -4.02 -5.93
CA ALA A 260 27.53 -4.58 -7.27
C ALA A 260 28.90 -4.60 -7.96
N GLU A 261 29.16 -5.65 -8.73
CA GLU A 261 30.33 -5.75 -9.59
C GLU A 261 30.10 -4.87 -10.82
N GLN A 262 30.57 -3.62 -10.75
CA GLN A 262 30.52 -2.68 -11.87
C GLN A 262 31.75 -2.88 -12.76
N THR A 263 31.53 -3.13 -14.04
CA THR A 263 32.61 -3.24 -15.02
C THR A 263 32.83 -1.88 -15.66
N VAL A 264 34.05 -1.35 -15.54
CA VAL A 264 34.45 -0.15 -16.27
C VAL A 264 34.82 -0.56 -17.69
N LEU A 265 34.09 -0.03 -18.68
CA LEU A 265 34.37 -0.24 -20.09
C LEU A 265 35.39 0.80 -20.57
N ASP A 266 36.58 0.34 -20.95
CA ASP A 266 37.61 1.17 -21.58
C ASP A 266 37.35 1.33 -23.08
N GLU A 267 36.21 1.95 -23.42
CA GLU A 267 35.77 2.20 -24.79
C GLU A 267 35.21 3.62 -24.95
N PRO A 268 35.28 4.23 -26.15
CA PRO A 268 34.62 5.50 -26.41
C PRO A 268 33.12 5.42 -26.12
N THR A 269 32.56 6.42 -25.44
CA THR A 269 31.15 6.45 -25.04
C THR A 269 30.17 6.18 -26.20
N GLN A 270 30.50 6.61 -27.42
CA GLN A 270 29.67 6.35 -28.60
C GLN A 270 29.60 4.86 -28.95
N ARG A 271 30.69 4.12 -28.77
CA ARG A 271 30.74 2.67 -28.96
C ARG A 271 29.91 1.97 -27.88
N ILE A 272 30.08 2.33 -26.61
CA ILE A 272 29.27 1.80 -25.50
C ILE A 272 27.77 1.99 -25.76
N LYS A 273 27.37 3.20 -26.20
CA LYS A 273 25.96 3.49 -26.55
C LYS A 273 25.46 2.68 -27.74
N ALA A 274 26.29 2.49 -28.76
CA ALA A 274 25.93 1.67 -29.93
C ALA A 274 25.74 0.19 -29.52
N THR A 275 26.65 -0.35 -28.73
CA THR A 275 26.58 -1.71 -28.17
C THR A 275 25.34 -1.88 -27.28
N GLY A 276 25.08 -0.93 -26.37
CA GLY A 276 23.87 -0.98 -25.53
C GLY A 276 22.58 -0.96 -26.34
N ARG A 277 22.54 -0.20 -27.45
CA ARG A 277 21.40 -0.20 -28.39
C ARG A 277 21.25 -1.53 -29.12
N GLU A 278 22.35 -2.19 -29.47
CA GLU A 278 22.33 -3.53 -30.05
C GLU A 278 21.78 -4.56 -29.04
N LEU A 279 22.29 -4.56 -27.81
CA LEU A 279 21.87 -5.45 -26.72
C LEU A 279 20.37 -5.37 -26.45
N VAL A 280 19.85 -4.14 -26.38
CA VAL A 280 18.41 -3.87 -26.17
C VAL A 280 17.56 -4.31 -27.37
N GLY A 281 18.13 -4.34 -28.57
CA GLY A 281 17.46 -4.64 -29.83
C GLY A 281 16.99 -6.10 -29.97
N GLY A 282 16.03 -6.33 -30.87
CA GLY A 282 15.36 -7.62 -31.04
C GLY A 282 16.23 -8.78 -31.54
N LYS A 283 17.49 -8.53 -31.91
CA LYS A 283 18.46 -9.52 -32.40
C LYS A 283 19.48 -9.97 -31.33
N SER A 284 19.51 -9.31 -30.17
CA SER A 284 20.41 -9.61 -29.06
C SER A 284 19.58 -10.04 -27.83
N LEU A 285 19.76 -9.44 -26.66
CA LEU A 285 18.99 -9.71 -25.44
C LEU A 285 17.48 -9.42 -25.59
N ALA A 286 17.11 -8.68 -26.64
CA ALA A 286 15.74 -8.54 -27.10
C ALA A 286 14.78 -7.90 -26.08
N CYS A 287 15.29 -6.95 -25.29
CA CYS A 287 14.53 -6.19 -24.30
C CYS A 287 13.29 -5.52 -24.92
N ILE A 288 13.40 -5.01 -26.15
CA ILE A 288 12.30 -4.37 -26.88
C ILE A 288 11.17 -5.33 -27.31
N LYS A 289 11.32 -6.65 -27.10
CA LYS A 289 10.19 -7.57 -27.28
C LYS A 289 9.13 -7.38 -26.20
N CYS A 290 9.52 -6.94 -25.01
CA CYS A 290 8.62 -6.75 -23.88
C CYS A 290 8.56 -5.33 -23.35
N HIS A 291 9.58 -4.49 -23.59
CA HIS A 291 9.59 -3.12 -23.09
C HIS A 291 9.48 -2.11 -24.22
N THR A 292 8.72 -1.04 -24.02
CA THR A 292 8.72 0.09 -24.94
C THR A 292 10.05 0.83 -24.86
N PHE A 293 10.42 1.53 -25.94
CA PHE A 293 11.63 2.35 -26.00
C PHE A 293 11.27 3.74 -26.52
N GLY A 294 10.92 4.64 -25.60
CA GLY A 294 10.30 5.92 -25.93
C GLY A 294 9.01 5.73 -26.74
N ASP A 295 8.94 6.37 -27.91
CA ASP A 295 7.79 6.27 -28.81
C ASP A 295 7.71 4.96 -29.60
N ILE A 296 8.69 4.06 -29.43
CA ILE A 296 8.73 2.76 -30.12
C ILE A 296 8.00 1.72 -29.26
N PRO A 297 6.85 1.18 -29.72
CA PRO A 297 6.15 0.13 -29.00
C PRO A 297 6.97 -1.16 -28.98
N ALA A 298 6.77 -1.96 -27.93
CA ALA A 298 7.36 -3.29 -27.87
C ALA A 298 6.70 -4.20 -28.93
N THR A 299 7.40 -5.25 -29.36
CA THR A 299 6.80 -6.20 -30.33
C THR A 299 5.87 -7.23 -29.67
N GLY A 300 5.87 -7.33 -28.35
CA GLY A 300 5.00 -8.20 -27.55
C GLY A 300 4.24 -7.41 -26.48
N ILE A 301 4.38 -7.81 -25.22
CA ILE A 301 3.78 -7.08 -24.10
C ILE A 301 4.37 -5.67 -24.01
N GLN A 302 3.58 -4.67 -23.60
CA GLN A 302 4.03 -3.27 -23.52
C GLN A 302 4.44 -2.94 -22.07
N ALA A 303 5.50 -3.59 -21.58
CA ALA A 303 6.05 -3.31 -20.26
C ALA A 303 6.69 -1.91 -20.20
N ILE A 304 7.14 -1.53 -19.01
CA ILE A 304 7.62 -0.18 -18.69
C ILE A 304 8.69 0.33 -19.68
N ASP A 305 8.63 1.61 -20.03
CA ASP A 305 9.57 2.24 -20.97
C ASP A 305 11.01 2.22 -20.46
N LEU A 306 11.93 1.66 -21.26
CA LEU A 306 13.35 1.56 -20.95
C LEU A 306 14.01 2.93 -20.78
N LEU A 307 13.51 3.98 -21.43
CA LEU A 307 14.06 5.34 -21.28
C LEU A 307 13.81 5.94 -19.90
N THR A 308 12.94 5.33 -19.08
CA THR A 308 12.72 5.76 -17.69
C THR A 308 13.78 5.23 -16.73
N MET A 309 14.51 4.17 -17.10
CA MET A 309 15.36 3.41 -16.19
C MET A 309 16.41 4.29 -15.50
N THR A 310 17.18 5.07 -16.25
CA THR A 310 18.32 5.85 -15.70
C THR A 310 17.91 6.95 -14.71
N ARG A 311 16.62 7.31 -14.64
CA ARG A 311 16.09 8.25 -13.65
C ARG A 311 15.37 7.55 -12.49
N ARG A 312 15.01 6.29 -12.68
CA ARG A 312 14.07 5.55 -11.85
C ARG A 312 14.77 4.52 -10.97
N ILE A 313 15.72 3.79 -11.54
CA ILE A 313 16.37 2.67 -10.87
C ILE A 313 17.84 2.97 -10.63
N ARG A 314 18.37 2.46 -9.52
CA ARG A 314 19.81 2.53 -9.25
C ARG A 314 20.57 1.54 -10.14
N GLU A 315 21.75 1.95 -10.58
CA GLU A 315 22.59 1.17 -11.50
C GLU A 315 23.08 -0.14 -10.89
N ASP A 316 23.57 -0.09 -9.65
CA ASP A 316 24.01 -1.25 -8.88
C ASP A 316 22.89 -2.27 -8.65
N TRP A 317 21.66 -1.80 -8.40
CA TRP A 317 20.48 -2.65 -8.35
C TRP A 317 20.17 -3.28 -9.70
N PHE A 318 20.24 -2.51 -10.79
CA PHE A 318 19.96 -3.01 -12.14
C PHE A 318 20.90 -4.15 -12.54
N ILE A 319 22.20 -4.01 -12.26
CA ILE A 319 23.22 -5.04 -12.52
C ILE A 319 22.89 -6.33 -11.77
N ARG A 320 22.50 -6.25 -10.49
CA ARG A 320 22.11 -7.45 -9.73
C ARG A 320 20.79 -8.04 -10.22
N TYR A 321 19.83 -7.19 -10.57
CA TYR A 321 18.52 -7.61 -11.06
C TYR A 321 18.60 -8.40 -12.37
N LEU A 322 19.45 -7.99 -13.32
CA LEU A 322 19.62 -8.70 -14.58
C LEU A 322 20.18 -10.12 -14.42
N LYS A 323 20.97 -10.37 -13.37
CA LYS A 323 21.56 -11.69 -13.07
C LYS A 323 20.53 -12.69 -12.55
N ASP A 324 19.54 -12.23 -11.79
CA ASP A 324 18.45 -13.07 -11.28
C ASP A 324 17.15 -12.25 -11.03
N PRO A 325 16.33 -12.01 -12.06
CA PRO A 325 15.10 -11.24 -11.90
C PRO A 325 14.09 -11.87 -10.93
N VAL A 326 14.06 -13.21 -10.84
CA VAL A 326 13.07 -13.95 -10.04
C VAL A 326 13.34 -13.79 -8.54
N GLN A 327 14.61 -13.69 -8.14
CA GLN A 327 14.99 -13.39 -6.77
C GLN A 327 14.39 -12.07 -6.26
N TYR A 328 14.35 -11.05 -7.12
CA TYR A 328 13.85 -9.71 -6.75
C TYR A 328 12.35 -9.54 -6.94
N ARG A 329 11.76 -10.34 -7.84
CA ARG A 329 10.33 -10.28 -8.14
C ARG A 329 9.83 -11.69 -8.48
N PRO A 330 9.41 -12.46 -7.46
CA PRO A 330 8.84 -13.77 -7.67
C PRO A 330 7.67 -13.72 -8.66
N GLY A 331 7.63 -14.66 -9.61
CA GLY A 331 6.61 -14.70 -10.66
C GLY A 331 6.81 -13.68 -11.79
N THR A 332 7.96 -13.00 -11.86
CA THR A 332 8.24 -12.06 -12.96
C THR A 332 8.33 -12.75 -14.32
N ARG A 333 7.78 -12.13 -15.37
CA ARG A 333 7.99 -12.57 -16.77
C ARG A 333 9.35 -12.21 -17.33
N MET A 334 10.10 -11.33 -16.66
CA MET A 334 11.42 -10.93 -17.12
C MET A 334 12.36 -12.14 -17.09
N PRO A 335 12.93 -12.57 -18.23
CA PRO A 335 13.80 -13.72 -18.28
C PRO A 335 15.14 -13.41 -17.61
N ASN A 336 15.80 -14.44 -17.10
CA ASN A 336 17.21 -14.34 -16.79
C ASN A 336 17.99 -14.30 -18.12
N VAL A 337 18.63 -13.15 -18.40
CA VAL A 337 19.42 -12.94 -19.62
C VAL A 337 20.87 -13.46 -19.48
N PHE A 338 21.26 -13.85 -18.27
CA PHE A 338 22.57 -14.42 -17.93
C PHE A 338 22.46 -15.81 -17.26
N PRO A 339 21.76 -16.78 -17.87
CA PRO A 339 21.62 -18.10 -17.28
C PRO A 339 22.99 -18.75 -17.02
N GLN A 340 23.17 -19.30 -15.81
CA GLN A 340 24.45 -19.89 -15.38
C GLN A 340 25.64 -18.91 -15.42
N GLY A 341 25.38 -17.59 -15.33
CA GLY A 341 26.42 -16.57 -15.34
C GLY A 341 27.01 -16.27 -16.72
N VAL A 342 26.33 -16.67 -17.79
CA VAL A 342 26.75 -16.41 -19.18
C VAL A 342 25.61 -15.78 -19.95
N SER A 343 25.91 -14.80 -20.79
CA SER A 343 24.89 -14.13 -21.61
C SER A 343 24.26 -15.04 -22.66
N ALA A 344 22.97 -14.80 -22.87
CA ALA A 344 22.22 -15.31 -24.00
C ALA A 344 22.78 -14.84 -25.36
N ASP A 345 23.41 -13.66 -25.42
CA ASP A 345 24.14 -13.18 -26.59
C ASP A 345 25.66 -13.29 -26.35
N ARG A 346 26.32 -14.22 -27.05
CA ARG A 346 27.78 -14.42 -26.92
C ARG A 346 28.61 -13.58 -27.89
N THR A 347 27.97 -12.87 -28.80
CA THR A 347 28.65 -12.10 -29.86
C THR A 347 29.14 -10.75 -29.36
N VAL A 348 28.43 -10.15 -28.42
CA VAL A 348 28.82 -8.92 -27.71
C VAL A 348 29.69 -9.29 -26.50
N TYR A 349 30.83 -8.65 -26.30
CA TYR A 349 31.73 -8.87 -25.14
C TYR A 349 31.99 -10.35 -24.77
N GLU A 350 32.03 -11.25 -25.76
CA GLU A 350 32.24 -12.69 -25.58
C GLU A 350 31.21 -13.36 -24.63
N GLY A 351 30.04 -12.75 -24.48
CA GLY A 351 28.99 -13.23 -23.58
C GLY A 351 29.25 -13.01 -22.10
N LYS A 352 30.22 -12.15 -21.73
CA LYS A 352 30.54 -11.81 -20.34
C LYS A 352 29.46 -10.86 -19.78
N PRO A 353 28.74 -11.23 -18.70
CA PRO A 353 27.67 -10.40 -18.15
C PRO A 353 28.11 -9.06 -17.56
N GLY A 354 29.34 -8.94 -17.07
CA GLY A 354 29.80 -7.68 -16.46
C GLY A 354 29.85 -6.52 -17.46
N PRO A 355 30.52 -6.70 -18.61
CA PRO A 355 30.52 -5.73 -19.70
C PRO A 355 29.18 -5.47 -20.42
N GLN A 356 28.25 -6.44 -20.45
CA GLN A 356 26.98 -6.35 -21.19
C GLN A 356 25.84 -5.71 -20.39
#